data_AF-A0A8H9YQS7-F1
#
_entry.id   AF-A0A8H9YQS7-F1
#
_cell.length_a   1.000
_cell.length_b   1.000
_cell.length_c   1.000
_cell.angle_alpha   90.00
_cell.angle_beta   90.00
_cell.angle_gamma   90.00
#
_symmetry.space_group_name_H-M   'P 1'
#
loop_
_entity.id
_entity.type
_entity.pdbx_description
1 polymer ?
#
loop_
_entity_poly.entity_id
_entity_poly.type
_entity_poly.pdbx_seq_one_letter_code
_entity_poly.pdbx_strand_id
1 'polypeptide(L)'
;MVISRGVVMSGPAKWSFRLLVFLAITIVLMLSGVFKPLAESLKFTVTNLMNGIPTEKLEPYPDRVDDNYFTMYIVFNAVTAAVAVFLGEKVVWLERNT
;
A
#
# COMPACT_ATOMS: atom_id res chain seq x y z
N MET A 1 -2.21 5.45 -41.95
CA MET A 1 -2.30 4.23 -41.15
C MET A 1 -2.86 4.62 -39.79
N VAL A 2 -4.02 4.07 -39.45
CA VAL A 2 -4.80 4.44 -38.27
C VAL A 2 -4.14 3.85 -37.02
N ILE A 3 -3.67 4.71 -36.10
CA ILE A 3 -3.50 4.34 -34.69
C ILE A 3 -4.50 5.20 -33.93
N SER A 4 -5.74 4.72 -33.86
CA SER A 4 -6.84 5.38 -33.17
C SER A 4 -7.08 4.71 -31.83
N ARG A 5 -7.18 5.56 -30.80
CA ARG A 5 -7.79 5.34 -29.47
C ARG A 5 -6.95 4.59 -28.42
N GLY A 6 -6.02 5.33 -27.83
CA GLY A 6 -5.98 5.33 -26.36
C GLY A 6 -7.25 6.01 -25.86
N VAL A 7 -8.04 5.36 -24.99
CA VAL A 7 -9.17 6.01 -24.31
C VAL A 7 -8.66 7.29 -23.66
N VAL A 8 -9.14 8.45 -24.12
CA VAL A 8 -8.88 9.73 -23.46
C VAL A 8 -9.74 9.73 -22.20
N MET A 9 -9.22 9.13 -21.14
CA MET A 9 -9.82 9.19 -19.83
C MET A 9 -9.71 10.63 -19.32
N SER A 10 -10.82 11.16 -18.81
CA SER A 10 -10.77 12.42 -18.07
C SER A 10 -9.82 12.28 -16.87
N GLY A 11 -9.17 13.37 -16.47
CA GLY A 11 -8.28 13.39 -15.30
C GLY A 11 -8.88 12.69 -14.07
N PRO A 12 -10.15 12.99 -13.70
CA PRO A 12 -10.84 12.29 -12.62
C PRO A 12 -10.98 10.78 -12.82
N ALA A 13 -11.38 10.33 -14.02
CA ALA A 13 -11.54 8.90 -14.31
C ALA A 13 -10.22 8.13 -14.20
N LYS A 14 -9.11 8.75 -14.62
CA LYS A 14 -7.77 8.18 -14.48
C LYS A 14 -7.39 8.01 -13.00
N TRP A 15 -7.64 9.01 -12.16
CA TRP A 15 -7.38 8.92 -10.72
C TRP A 15 -8.27 7.90 -10.03
N SER A 16 -9.55 7.82 -10.38
CA SER A 16 -10.45 6.78 -9.86
C SER A 16 -9.96 5.37 -10.24
N PHE A 17 -9.51 5.18 -11.48
CA PHE A 17 -8.95 3.89 -11.91
C PHE A 17 -7.68 3.52 -11.12
N ARG A 18 -6.76 4.48 -10.91
CA ARG A 18 -5.57 4.26 -10.07
C ARG A 18 -5.93 3.82 -8.66
N LEU A 19 -6.91 4.48 -8.05
CA LEU A 19 -7.39 4.12 -6.72
C LEU A 19 -8.01 2.72 -6.69
N LEU A 20 -8.81 2.35 -7.70
CA LEU A 20 -9.39 1.01 -7.80
C LEU A 20 -8.32 -0.06 -7.93
N VAL A 21 -7.33 0.12 -8.81
CA VAL A 21 -6.23 -0.83 -8.98
C VAL A 21 -5.37 -0.92 -7.72
N PHE A 22 -5.08 0.21 -7.09
CA PHE A 22 -4.37 0.28 -5.82
C PHE A 22 -5.08 -0.54 -4.73
N LEU A 23 -6.39 -0.35 -4.57
CA LEU A 23 -7.19 -1.08 -3.58
C LEU A 23 -7.22 -2.57 -3.91
N ALA A 24 -7.43 -2.94 -5.17
CA ALA A 24 -7.44 -4.34 -5.60
C ALA A 24 -6.11 -5.04 -5.29
N ILE A 25 -4.98 -4.43 -5.63
CA ILE A 25 -3.65 -4.98 -5.33
C ILE A 25 -3.43 -5.08 -3.82
N THR A 26 -3.79 -4.04 -3.06
CA THR A 26 -3.66 -4.04 -1.60
C THR A 26 -4.44 -5.20 -0.98
N ILE A 27 -5.69 -5.43 -1.40
CA ILE A 27 -6.52 -6.54 -0.90
C ILE A 27 -5.89 -7.88 -1.26
N VAL A 28 -5.43 -8.08 -2.50
CA VAL A 28 -4.78 -9.33 -2.93
C VAL A 28 -3.54 -9.61 -2.08
N LEU A 29 -2.68 -8.61 -1.86
CA LEU A 29 -1.49 -8.78 -1.04
C LEU A 29 -1.87 -9.07 0.43
N MET A 30 -2.89 -8.40 0.96
CA MET A 30 -3.38 -8.66 2.32
C MET A 30 -3.95 -10.07 2.48
N LEU A 31 -4.63 -10.61 1.46
CA LEU A 31 -5.11 -12.00 1.47
C LEU A 31 -3.96 -13.00 1.34
N SER A 32 -2.92 -12.65 0.57
CA SER A 32 -1.76 -13.52 0.34
C SER A 32 -0.93 -13.77 1.61
N GLY A 33 -0.95 -12.85 2.57
CA GLY A 33 -0.15 -12.98 3.79
C GLY A 33 1.35 -12.71 3.60
N VAL A 34 1.80 -12.26 2.43
CA VAL A 34 3.23 -12.11 2.09
C VAL A 34 3.98 -11.24 3.11
N PHE A 35 3.34 -10.20 3.64
CA PHE A 35 3.97 -9.29 4.61
C PHE A 35 3.75 -9.67 6.08
N LYS A 36 3.07 -10.78 6.40
CA LYS A 36 2.87 -11.21 7.79
C LYS A 36 4.19 -11.45 8.53
N PRO A 37 5.20 -12.14 7.96
CA PRO A 37 6.47 -12.35 8.66
C PRO A 37 7.20 -11.04 8.95
N LEU A 38 7.12 -10.08 8.01
CA LEU A 38 7.76 -8.78 8.18
C LEU A 38 7.08 -7.96 9.28
N ALA A 39 5.74 -7.88 9.27
CA ALA A 39 4.98 -7.21 10.31
C ALA A 39 5.23 -7.85 11.70
N GLU A 40 5.28 -9.18 11.76
CA GLU A 40 5.55 -9.93 12.99
C GLU A 40 6.96 -9.65 13.53
N SER A 41 7.96 -9.57 12.65
CA SER A 41 9.35 -9.28 13.04
C SER A 41 9.55 -7.87 13.60
N LEU A 42 8.68 -6.93 13.25
CA LEU A 42 8.83 -5.51 13.59
C LEU A 42 7.92 -5.04 14.71
N LYS A 43 6.92 -5.83 15.14
CA LYS A 43 5.86 -5.37 16.04
C LYS A 43 6.35 -4.82 17.37
N PHE A 44 7.30 -5.49 18.01
CA PHE A 44 7.88 -4.99 19.26
C PHE A 44 8.79 -3.79 19.04
N THR A 45 9.61 -3.79 17.98
CA THR A 45 10.53 -2.69 17.65
C THR A 45 9.75 -1.40 17.39
N VAL A 46 8.72 -1.47 16.55
CA VAL A 46 7.88 -0.31 16.22
C VAL A 46 7.06 0.13 17.42
N THR A 47 6.51 -0.80 18.21
CA THR A 47 5.78 -0.43 19.43
C THR A 47 6.68 0.31 20.42
N ASN A 48 7.91 -0.15 20.62
CA ASN A 48 8.86 0.54 21.49
C ASN A 48 9.27 1.92 20.95
N LEU A 49 9.43 2.05 19.64
CA LEU A 49 9.69 3.36 19.00
C LEU A 49 8.51 4.32 19.24
N MET A 50 7.28 3.86 19.02
CA MET A 50 6.07 4.67 19.19
C MET A 50 5.85 5.07 20.66
N ASN A 51 6.28 4.24 21.61
CA ASN A 51 6.23 4.57 23.04
C ASN A 51 7.17 5.72 23.45
N GLY A 52 8.13 6.08 22.60
CA GLY A 52 8.94 7.29 22.78
C GLY A 52 8.16 8.59 22.54
N ILE A 53 6.95 8.51 21.96
CA ILE A 53 6.09 9.67 21.71
C ILE A 53 5.18 9.89 22.94
N PRO A 54 5.26 11.06 23.60
CA PRO A 54 4.44 11.33 24.77
C PRO A 54 2.95 11.30 24.39
N THR A 55 2.21 10.42 25.07
CA THR A 55 0.78 10.20 24.86
C THR A 55 0.09 10.17 26.22
N GLU A 56 -1.00 10.93 26.36
CA GLU A 56 -1.66 11.16 27.66
C GLU A 56 -2.25 9.90 28.28
N LYS A 57 -2.61 8.90 27.47
CA LYS A 57 -3.08 7.58 27.90
C LYS A 57 -2.57 6.52 26.94
N LEU A 58 -1.68 5.68 27.43
CA LEU A 58 -1.20 4.52 26.70
C LEU A 58 -2.11 3.34 27.02
N GLU A 59 -2.66 2.73 25.99
CA GLU A 59 -3.30 1.43 26.09
C GLU A 59 -2.30 0.37 26.63
N PRO A 60 -2.78 -0.76 27.15
CA PRO A 60 -1.91 -1.84 27.59
C PRO A 60 -0.90 -2.23 26.51
N TYR A 61 0.32 -2.56 26.94
CA TYR A 61 1.40 -2.86 25.99
C TYR A 61 1.07 -3.99 24.99
N PRO A 62 0.42 -5.11 25.39
CA PRO A 62 0.03 -6.16 24.45
C PRO A 62 -0.90 -5.65 23.34
N ASP A 63 -1.92 -4.86 23.71
CA ASP A 63 -2.91 -4.33 22.76
C ASP A 63 -2.24 -3.42 21.72
N ARG A 64 -1.31 -2.57 22.17
CA ARG A 64 -0.51 -1.73 21.26
C ARG A 64 0.37 -2.53 20.32
N VAL A 65 0.91 -3.67 20.76
CA VAL A 65 1.74 -4.53 19.91
C VAL A 65 0.91 -5.12 18.78
N ASP A 66 -0.30 -5.59 19.09
CA ASP A 66 -1.21 -6.17 18.11
C ASP A 66 -1.74 -5.12 17.12
N ASP A 67 -2.08 -3.93 17.61
CA ASP A 67 -2.48 -2.80 16.77
C ASP A 67 -1.36 -2.33 15.85
N ASN A 68 -0.13 -2.21 16.37
CA ASN A 68 1.02 -1.84 15.55
C ASN A 68 1.37 -2.93 14.54
N TYR A 69 1.25 -4.21 14.91
CA TYR A 69 1.39 -5.32 13.97
C TYR A 69 0.40 -5.18 12.80
N PHE A 70 -0.88 -5.00 13.10
CA PHE A 70 -1.92 -4.88 12.08
C PHE A 70 -1.73 -3.63 11.21
N THR A 71 -1.39 -2.52 11.84
CA THR A 71 -1.10 -1.24 11.16
C THR A 71 0.06 -1.38 10.19
N MET A 72 1.20 -1.94 10.63
CA MET A 72 2.34 -2.16 9.75
C MET A 72 2.00 -3.13 8.62
N TYR A 73 1.24 -4.19 8.92
CA TYR A 73 0.80 -5.12 7.90
C TYR A 73 0.03 -4.39 6.79
N ILE A 74 -0.94 -3.55 7.14
CA ILE A 74 -1.65 -2.71 6.16
C ILE A 74 -0.68 -1.79 5.42
N VAL A 75 0.21 -1.10 6.13
CA VAL A 75 1.15 -0.13 5.54
C VAL A 75 2.06 -0.81 4.51
N PHE A 76 2.65 -1.97 4.80
CA PHE A 76 3.51 -2.68 3.84
C PHE A 76 2.76 -3.09 2.58
N ASN A 77 1.53 -3.59 2.73
CA ASN A 77 0.68 -3.94 1.60
C ASN A 77 0.34 -2.70 0.76
N ALA A 78 -0.07 -1.62 1.42
CA ALA A 78 -0.43 -0.36 0.78
C ALA A 78 0.75 0.27 0.04
N VAL A 79 1.94 0.37 0.67
CA VAL A 79 3.14 0.91 0.04
C VAL A 79 3.51 0.09 -1.19
N THR A 80 3.50 -1.24 -1.08
CA THR A 80 3.80 -2.13 -2.21
C THR A 80 2.80 -1.96 -3.34
N ALA A 81 1.51 -1.83 -3.03
CA ALA A 81 0.48 -1.58 -4.03
C ALA A 81 0.66 -0.22 -4.73
N ALA A 82 1.02 0.84 -3.99
CA ALA A 82 1.31 2.15 -4.57
C ALA A 82 2.49 2.08 -5.57
N VAL A 83 3.56 1.38 -5.18
CA VAL A 83 4.73 1.16 -6.04
C VAL A 83 4.34 0.36 -7.28
N ALA A 84 3.55 -0.71 -7.13
CA ALA A 84 3.10 -1.53 -8.25
C ALA A 84 2.25 -0.73 -9.27
N VAL A 85 1.31 0.09 -8.80
CA VAL A 85 0.51 0.97 -9.67
C VAL A 85 1.42 1.96 -10.41
N PHE A 86 2.34 2.60 -9.71
CA PHE A 86 3.26 3.55 -10.32
C PHE A 86 4.16 2.91 -11.38
N LEU A 87 4.75 1.75 -11.08
CA LEU A 87 5.60 1.01 -12.02
C LEU A 87 4.79 0.53 -13.23
N GLY A 88 3.58 0.01 -13.02
CA GLY A 88 2.68 -0.40 -14.10
C GLY A 88 2.36 0.75 -15.05
N GLU A 89 2.12 1.96 -14.52
CA GLU A 89 1.92 3.14 -15.37
C GLU A 89 3.17 3.50 -16.18
N LYS A 90 4.36 3.36 -15.59
CA LYS A 90 5.62 3.65 -16.29
C LYS A 90 5.91 2.64 -17.40
N VAL A 91 5.61 1.37 -17.18
CA VAL A 91 5.74 0.33 -18.21
C VAL A 91 4.80 0.61 -19.39
N VAL A 92 3.52 0.86 -19.13
CA VAL A 92 2.55 1.20 -20.19
C VAL A 92 2.96 2.47 -20.94
N TRP A 93 3.56 3.44 -20.24
CA TRP A 93 4.09 4.64 -20.88
C TRP A 93 5.29 4.32 -21.79
N LEU A 94 6.22 3.46 -21.36
CA LEU A 94 7.37 3.06 -22.19
C LEU A 94 6.92 2.31 -23.45
N GLU A 95 5.99 1.37 -23.32
CA GLU A 95 5.44 0.62 -24.46
C GLU A 95 4.77 1.51 -25.51
N ARG A 96 4.16 2.63 -25.10
CA ARG A 96 3.52 3.57 -26.02
C ARG A 96 4.49 4.49 -26.76
N ASN A 97 5.71 4.65 -26.24
CA ASN A 97 6.71 5.58 -26.77
C ASN A 97 7.92 4.87 -27.41
N THR A 98 7.87 3.54 -27.52
CA THR A 98 8.85 2.72 -28.26
C THR A 98 8.24 2.31 -29.59
#